data_AF-A0ABD3PYL9-F1
#
_entry.id   AF-A0ABD3PYL9-F1
#
_cell.length_a   1.000
_cell.length_b   1.000
_cell.length_c   1.000
_cell.angle_alpha   90.00
_cell.angle_beta   90.00
_cell.angle_gamma   90.00
#
_symmetry.space_group_name_H-M   'P 1'
#
loop_
_entity.id
_entity.type
_entity.pdbx_description
1 polymer ?
#
loop_
_entity_poly.entity_id
_entity_poly.type
_entity_poly.pdbx_seq_one_letter_code
_entity_poly.pdbx_strand_id
1 'polypeptide(L)'
;MRRKIMMMMSAPTPPPPPPPLPSPRSVVQSSTGPRPSRAMLAFFLLLLTTTTTTTTTTDAFALSYSSATSSSSFAAAASSVIRRFGKASHTVVVTRSSKTNDDDYDDDDDVGASAARAEIEARASRTREVPRLTSEDRSLVSRIHAEFVNSDDEMAMEAEISKRLETMSPRLLVALQMAGEALEWTEEVEEEEEDDDCDDDDDGGGGGGRGGGAKDDVVVDFEARMVRVGRALRRVLDGRLDSGRRLLEEMLASGEIRKLDALIGRSAREGRLDTSFFQVLSVNMRDAAMNDHDDDYDDDDSVGKTNDDFPIDPAVPAGEDVNVDRRQILQHVYTRCQEELEKNVPPGIGLLNKLLRTEVSSIRDNQLRHYLGPRATSISSPDGRVIELPGIGNGRPLVSHVELVDAVSDAVGRVRAIESAGGTDRMSAARFVEDVRRIAAEARAVLASLHGEDGGVVVEFQEALMPVFRPGSAAPVAPAPVVPADATGTKKLSSGA
;
A
#
# COMPACT_ATOMS: atom_id res chain seq x y z
N MET A 1 23.69 75.00 -56.76
CA MET A 1 24.41 74.25 -55.72
C MET A 1 23.46 73.25 -55.06
N ARG A 2 23.53 71.96 -55.40
CA ARG A 2 22.92 70.87 -54.62
C ARG A 2 23.92 69.72 -54.61
N ARG A 3 24.55 69.48 -53.45
CA ARG A 3 25.52 68.40 -53.25
C ARG A 3 24.76 67.09 -53.07
N LYS A 4 25.10 66.11 -53.91
CA LYS A 4 24.58 64.74 -53.88
C LYS A 4 25.49 63.96 -52.93
N ILE A 5 24.99 63.61 -51.75
CA ILE A 5 25.69 62.73 -50.80
C ILE A 5 25.35 61.30 -51.19
N MET A 6 26.33 60.58 -51.74
CA MET A 6 26.27 59.13 -51.94
C MET A 6 26.74 58.46 -50.65
N MET A 7 25.81 57.89 -49.89
CA MET A 7 26.15 56.93 -48.83
C MET A 7 26.39 55.56 -49.48
N MET A 8 27.64 55.09 -49.43
CA MET A 8 27.97 53.70 -49.72
C MET A 8 27.54 52.85 -48.52
N MET A 9 26.50 52.03 -48.70
CA MET A 9 26.15 51.01 -47.73
C MET A 9 27.10 49.83 -47.92
N SER A 10 27.97 49.63 -46.93
CA SER A 10 28.86 48.46 -46.84
C SER A 10 28.03 47.22 -46.54
N ALA A 11 28.25 46.14 -47.28
CA ALA A 11 27.54 44.88 -47.09
C ALA A 11 27.90 44.24 -45.72
N PRO A 12 26.93 43.64 -45.02
CA PRO A 12 27.17 42.99 -43.74
C PRO A 12 28.03 41.72 -43.92
N THR A 13 29.16 41.67 -43.22
CA THR A 13 30.03 40.48 -43.12
C THR A 13 29.30 39.33 -42.42
N PRO A 14 29.36 38.10 -42.94
CA PRO A 14 28.72 36.94 -42.32
C PRO A 14 29.39 36.58 -40.98
N PRO A 15 28.61 36.07 -40.00
CA PRO A 15 29.13 35.70 -38.69
C PRO A 15 30.08 34.50 -38.79
N PRO A 16 31.13 34.44 -37.95
CA PRO A 16 32.05 33.32 -37.92
C PRO A 16 31.37 32.03 -37.45
N PRO A 17 31.80 30.85 -37.95
CA PRO A 17 31.24 29.57 -37.55
C PRO A 17 31.52 29.28 -36.07
N PRO A 18 30.60 28.58 -35.37
CA PRO A 18 30.76 28.24 -33.96
C PRO A 18 31.93 27.25 -33.75
N PRO A 19 32.61 27.32 -32.60
CA PRO A 19 33.70 26.41 -32.28
C PRO A 19 33.21 24.97 -32.13
N PRO A 20 34.04 23.97 -32.48
CA PRO A 20 33.68 22.56 -32.38
C PRO A 20 33.48 22.15 -30.91
N LEU A 21 32.40 21.39 -30.68
CA LEU A 21 32.07 20.86 -29.36
C LEU A 21 33.16 19.88 -28.87
N PRO A 22 33.51 19.91 -27.57
CA PRO A 22 34.48 18.99 -27.00
C PRO A 22 33.91 17.56 -26.98
N SER A 23 34.72 16.60 -27.44
CA SER A 23 34.40 15.18 -27.42
C SER A 23 34.20 14.66 -25.98
N PRO A 24 33.25 13.74 -25.74
CA PRO A 24 32.99 13.24 -24.40
C PRO A 24 34.17 12.39 -23.90
N ARG A 25 34.77 12.82 -22.78
CA ARG A 25 35.72 12.02 -22.01
C ARG A 25 34.97 10.88 -21.32
N SER A 26 35.34 9.65 -21.66
CA SER A 26 34.95 8.44 -20.92
C SER A 26 35.59 8.45 -19.54
N VAL A 27 34.79 8.74 -18.51
CA VAL A 27 35.16 8.51 -17.12
C VAL A 27 34.67 7.12 -16.73
N VAL A 28 35.60 6.18 -16.62
CA VAL A 28 35.37 4.88 -15.98
C VAL A 28 35.45 5.11 -14.47
N GLN A 29 34.31 5.00 -13.78
CA GLN A 29 34.27 4.88 -12.33
C GLN A 29 33.77 3.48 -11.96
N SER A 30 34.68 2.68 -11.44
CA SER A 30 34.40 1.45 -10.71
C SER A 30 33.86 1.80 -9.33
N SER A 31 32.60 1.46 -9.03
CA SER A 31 32.10 1.40 -7.65
C SER A 31 31.44 0.06 -7.38
N THR A 32 32.18 -0.84 -6.74
CA THR A 32 31.66 -2.01 -6.05
C THR A 32 31.24 -1.57 -4.64
N GLY A 33 29.94 -1.57 -4.37
CA GLY A 33 29.37 -1.30 -3.05
C GLY A 33 27.93 -1.83 -2.96
N PRO A 34 27.51 -2.36 -1.79
CA PRO A 34 26.28 -3.14 -1.66
C PRO A 34 25.04 -2.24 -1.69
N ARG A 35 24.02 -2.66 -2.44
CA ARG A 35 22.73 -1.96 -2.57
C ARG A 35 21.77 -2.38 -1.45
N PRO A 36 21.20 -1.44 -0.66
CA PRO A 36 20.01 -1.73 0.15
C PRO A 36 18.72 -1.33 -0.59
N SER A 37 17.77 -2.26 -0.61
CA SER A 37 16.41 -2.18 -1.19
C SER A 37 15.48 -1.24 -0.43
N ARG A 38 14.80 -0.31 -1.12
CA ARG A 38 13.99 0.79 -0.54
C ARG A 38 12.50 0.81 -0.94
N ALA A 39 12.05 0.00 -1.90
CA ALA A 39 10.70 0.15 -2.48
C ALA A 39 9.49 -0.37 -1.68
N MET A 40 9.64 -1.28 -0.71
CA MET A 40 8.47 -1.99 -0.13
C MET A 40 7.73 -1.23 1.00
N LEU A 41 8.42 -0.34 1.71
CA LEU A 41 7.83 0.32 2.89
C LEU A 41 6.80 1.41 2.51
N ALA A 42 6.97 2.03 1.35
CA ALA A 42 6.03 3.01 0.79
C ALA A 42 4.69 2.40 0.37
N PHE A 43 4.68 1.11 0.02
CA PHE A 43 3.47 0.42 -0.43
C PHE A 43 2.54 0.05 0.74
N PHE A 44 3.12 -0.20 1.93
CA PHE A 44 2.35 -0.44 3.14
C PHE A 44 1.47 0.76 3.51
N LEU A 45 1.92 2.00 3.28
CA LEU A 45 1.15 3.21 3.65
C LEU A 45 0.01 3.58 2.70
N LEU A 46 -0.03 3.02 1.48
CA LEU A 46 -1.21 3.07 0.61
C LEU A 46 -2.29 2.06 1.06
N LEU A 47 -1.89 0.98 1.73
CA LEU A 47 -2.77 -0.08 2.25
C LEU A 47 -3.15 0.09 3.73
N LEU A 48 -2.43 0.94 4.49
CA LEU A 48 -2.62 1.19 5.92
C LEU A 48 -3.82 2.07 6.28
N THR A 49 -4.75 2.34 5.35
CA THR A 49 -6.08 2.82 5.77
C THR A 49 -6.94 1.70 6.37
N THR A 50 -6.55 0.41 6.28
CA THR A 50 -7.16 -0.65 7.10
C THR A 50 -6.18 -1.77 7.43
N THR A 51 -6.04 -2.06 8.73
CA THR A 51 -5.49 -3.28 9.37
C THR A 51 -4.04 -3.68 9.04
N THR A 52 -3.17 -3.56 10.04
CA THR A 52 -1.83 -4.17 10.11
C THR A 52 -1.93 -5.70 10.21
N THR A 53 -1.49 -6.41 9.17
CA THR A 53 -0.93 -7.77 9.32
C THR A 53 0.51 -7.73 8.82
N THR A 54 1.45 -7.86 9.74
CA THR A 54 2.89 -7.95 9.47
C THR A 54 3.25 -9.39 9.18
N THR A 55 3.54 -9.72 7.92
CA THR A 55 4.38 -10.87 7.55
C THR A 55 5.75 -10.32 7.14
N THR A 56 6.73 -10.50 8.01
CA THR A 56 8.15 -10.20 7.77
C THR A 56 8.77 -11.37 7.01
N THR A 57 9.00 -11.18 5.71
CA THR A 57 9.98 -11.95 4.92
C THR A 57 10.57 -11.02 3.87
N THR A 58 11.83 -10.66 4.08
CA THR A 58 12.66 -9.90 3.14
C THR A 58 13.43 -10.87 2.27
N ASP A 59 13.09 -10.96 0.99
CA ASP A 59 14.02 -11.34 -0.08
C ASP A 59 13.70 -10.52 -1.33
N ALA A 60 14.74 -10.03 -1.99
CA ALA A 60 14.70 -8.94 -2.95
C ALA A 60 14.61 -9.42 -4.40
N PHE A 61 13.68 -8.86 -5.18
CA PHE A 61 13.77 -8.83 -6.65
C PHE A 61 13.51 -7.41 -7.16
N ALA A 62 14.47 -6.85 -7.88
CA ALA A 62 14.35 -5.56 -8.55
C ALA A 62 13.85 -5.80 -9.99
N LEU A 63 12.64 -5.34 -10.32
CA LEU A 63 12.16 -5.28 -11.70
C LEU A 63 12.37 -3.87 -12.25
N SER A 64 13.35 -3.74 -13.14
CA SER A 64 13.53 -2.57 -14.00
C SER A 64 12.41 -2.56 -15.05
N TYR A 65 11.57 -1.51 -15.04
CA TYR A 65 10.59 -1.27 -16.09
C TYR A 65 11.17 -0.28 -17.10
N SER A 66 11.47 -0.75 -18.31
CA SER A 66 11.70 0.10 -19.49
C SER A 66 10.40 0.11 -20.31
N SER A 67 9.78 1.28 -20.44
CA SER A 67 8.52 1.43 -21.17
C SER A 67 8.75 1.28 -22.68
N ALA A 68 8.33 0.15 -23.26
CA ALA A 68 8.11 0.03 -24.69
C ALA A 68 6.61 0.18 -24.98
N THR A 69 6.24 1.31 -25.57
CA THR A 69 4.91 1.58 -26.12
C THR A 69 4.70 0.77 -27.40
N SER A 70 3.84 -0.25 -27.38
CA SER A 70 3.23 -0.86 -28.58
C SER A 70 1.95 -1.62 -28.20
N SER A 71 0.82 -0.91 -28.10
CA SER A 71 -0.47 -1.44 -27.61
C SER A 71 -1.47 -1.82 -28.71
N SER A 72 -1.06 -2.00 -29.97
CA SER A 72 -2.02 -2.22 -31.08
C SER A 72 -2.24 -3.67 -31.53
N SER A 73 -1.45 -4.66 -31.10
CA SER A 73 -1.60 -6.07 -31.55
C SER A 73 -2.23 -7.04 -30.54
N PHE A 74 -2.43 -6.65 -29.28
CA PHE A 74 -2.85 -7.55 -28.19
C PHE A 74 -4.35 -7.92 -28.19
N ALA A 75 -5.20 -7.16 -28.88
CA ALA A 75 -6.65 -7.25 -28.70
C ALA A 75 -7.33 -8.44 -29.43
N ALA A 76 -6.64 -9.14 -30.33
CA ALA A 76 -7.24 -10.18 -31.17
C ALA A 76 -7.06 -11.62 -30.63
N ALA A 77 -6.05 -11.87 -29.80
CA ALA A 77 -5.73 -13.23 -29.34
C ALA A 77 -6.45 -13.66 -28.03
N ALA A 78 -6.97 -12.72 -27.25
CA ALA A 78 -7.45 -12.98 -25.88
C ALA A 78 -8.83 -13.68 -25.77
N SER A 79 -9.63 -13.77 -26.84
CA SER A 79 -11.04 -14.23 -26.74
C SER A 79 -11.25 -15.75 -26.83
N SER A 80 -10.21 -16.54 -27.18
CA SER A 80 -10.33 -17.99 -27.43
C SER A 80 -10.13 -18.85 -26.17
N VAL A 81 -9.22 -18.44 -25.28
CA VAL A 81 -8.58 -19.33 -24.29
C VAL A 81 -9.37 -19.53 -23.00
N ILE A 82 -10.16 -18.55 -22.54
CA ILE A 82 -10.74 -18.61 -21.18
C ILE A 82 -12.00 -19.49 -21.06
N ARG A 83 -12.51 -20.06 -22.16
CA ARG A 83 -13.65 -20.99 -22.09
C ARG A 83 -13.35 -22.34 -21.42
N ARG A 84 -12.06 -22.73 -21.27
CA ARG A 84 -11.67 -23.99 -20.61
C ARG A 84 -11.44 -23.87 -19.09
N PHE A 85 -11.17 -22.68 -18.56
CA PHE A 85 -10.96 -22.49 -17.12
C PHE A 85 -12.25 -22.50 -16.29
N GLY A 86 -13.41 -22.25 -16.90
CA GLY A 86 -14.70 -22.23 -16.20
C GLY A 86 -15.22 -23.59 -15.69
N LYS A 87 -14.45 -24.68 -15.85
CA LYS A 87 -14.80 -26.01 -15.33
C LYS A 87 -13.73 -26.66 -14.44
N ALA A 88 -12.59 -26.01 -14.25
CA ALA A 88 -11.49 -26.54 -13.43
C ALA A 88 -10.74 -25.44 -12.66
N SER A 89 -11.42 -24.37 -12.22
CA SER A 89 -10.88 -23.51 -11.18
C SER A 89 -10.96 -24.23 -9.83
N HIS A 90 -10.00 -25.13 -9.59
CA HIS A 90 -9.59 -25.43 -8.23
C HIS A 90 -8.96 -24.15 -7.69
N THR A 91 -9.76 -23.30 -7.05
CA THR A 91 -9.26 -22.44 -5.99
C THR A 91 -8.61 -23.39 -5.00
N VAL A 92 -7.28 -23.46 -4.99
CA VAL A 92 -6.54 -24.32 -4.05
C VAL A 92 -6.81 -23.77 -2.67
N VAL A 93 -7.85 -24.29 -2.02
CA VAL A 93 -7.94 -24.34 -0.57
C VAL A 93 -6.78 -25.23 -0.17
N VAL A 94 -5.69 -24.62 0.30
CA VAL A 94 -4.53 -25.32 0.85
C VAL A 94 -5.02 -26.17 2.01
N THR A 95 -5.41 -27.40 1.73
CA THR A 95 -5.32 -28.50 2.68
C THR A 95 -3.95 -29.11 2.42
N ARG A 96 -3.03 -28.94 3.37
CA ARG A 96 -1.73 -29.61 3.36
C ARG A 96 -1.98 -31.11 3.36
N SER A 97 -2.02 -31.72 2.18
CA SER A 97 -2.04 -33.17 2.01
C SER A 97 -0.59 -33.60 1.82
N SER A 98 0.06 -33.98 2.92
CA SER A 98 1.38 -34.60 2.91
C SER A 98 1.26 -36.01 2.33
N LYS A 99 1.47 -36.15 1.03
CA LYS A 99 1.62 -37.44 0.38
C LYS A 99 3.12 -37.64 0.13
N THR A 100 3.75 -38.40 1.01
CA THR A 100 5.13 -38.86 0.90
C THR A 100 5.18 -39.93 -0.19
N ASN A 101 5.76 -39.60 -1.34
CA ASN A 101 6.28 -40.62 -2.25
C ASN A 101 7.73 -40.86 -1.81
N ASP A 102 7.97 -42.09 -1.37
CA ASP A 102 9.29 -42.62 -1.05
C ASP A 102 10.05 -42.88 -2.37
N ASP A 103 10.79 -41.88 -2.86
CA ASP A 103 11.84 -42.09 -3.85
C ASP A 103 13.17 -41.56 -3.26
N ASP A 104 14.07 -42.50 -2.97
CA ASP A 104 15.36 -42.35 -2.29
C ASP A 104 16.35 -41.45 -3.07
N TYR A 105 16.22 -40.13 -2.94
CA TYR A 105 17.31 -39.19 -3.22
C TYR A 105 17.72 -38.49 -1.92
N ASP A 106 18.94 -38.80 -1.46
CA ASP A 106 19.62 -38.22 -0.30
C ASP A 106 19.94 -36.72 -0.53
N ASP A 107 18.94 -35.85 -0.44
CA ASP A 107 19.09 -34.38 -0.44
C ASP A 107 18.63 -33.82 0.92
N ASP A 108 19.34 -34.24 1.97
CA ASP A 108 19.00 -34.02 3.39
C ASP A 108 19.25 -32.58 3.92
N ASP A 109 19.75 -31.66 3.10
CA ASP A 109 20.27 -30.38 3.60
C ASP A 109 19.26 -29.19 3.61
N ASP A 110 18.12 -29.25 2.94
CA ASP A 110 17.20 -28.08 2.83
C ASP A 110 15.93 -28.13 3.71
N VAL A 111 15.57 -29.30 4.24
CA VAL A 111 14.37 -29.44 5.11
C VAL A 111 14.56 -28.72 6.45
N GLY A 112 15.82 -28.56 6.90
CA GLY A 112 16.16 -27.88 8.15
C GLY A 112 15.84 -26.38 8.17
N ALA A 113 15.94 -25.69 7.02
CA ALA A 113 15.74 -24.25 6.94
C ALA A 113 14.28 -23.84 7.13
N SER A 114 13.33 -24.64 6.62
CA SER A 114 11.89 -24.39 6.75
C SER A 114 11.40 -24.60 8.19
N ALA A 115 11.83 -25.68 8.84
CA ALA A 115 11.47 -25.97 10.23
C ALA A 115 12.05 -24.92 11.20
N ALA A 116 13.32 -24.55 11.03
CA ALA A 116 13.95 -23.50 11.83
C ALA A 116 13.26 -22.14 11.67
N ARG A 117 12.80 -21.79 10.46
CA ARG A 117 12.02 -20.57 10.21
C ARG A 117 10.67 -20.59 10.93
N ALA A 118 9.94 -21.70 10.85
CA ALA A 118 8.67 -21.85 11.56
C ALA A 118 8.85 -21.76 13.08
N GLU A 119 9.94 -22.29 13.63
CA GLU A 119 10.26 -22.18 15.05
C GLU A 119 10.66 -20.76 15.46
N ILE A 120 11.47 -20.06 14.67
CA ILE A 120 11.83 -18.66 14.90
C ILE A 120 10.58 -17.77 14.86
N GLU A 121 9.70 -17.98 13.89
CA GLU A 121 8.44 -17.24 13.78
C GLU A 121 7.49 -17.55 14.95
N ALA A 122 7.37 -18.82 15.34
CA ALA A 122 6.57 -19.25 16.49
C ALA A 122 7.14 -18.77 17.83
N ARG A 123 8.45 -18.52 17.91
CA ARG A 123 9.10 -17.92 19.08
C ARG A 123 8.89 -16.41 19.08
N ALA A 124 9.07 -15.76 17.93
CA ALA A 124 8.86 -14.32 17.78
C ALA A 124 7.39 -13.93 18.06
N SER A 125 6.42 -14.76 17.67
CA SER A 125 5.01 -14.54 17.98
C SER A 125 4.70 -14.70 19.46
N ARG A 126 5.36 -15.61 20.17
CA ARG A 126 5.24 -15.78 21.63
C ARG A 126 5.87 -14.65 22.43
N THR A 127 6.92 -14.03 21.91
CA THR A 127 7.59 -12.90 22.57
C THR A 127 7.01 -11.55 22.16
N ARG A 128 5.90 -11.51 21.40
CA ARG A 128 5.23 -10.24 21.12
C ARG A 128 4.59 -9.75 22.41
N GLU A 129 5.18 -8.73 23.00
CA GLU A 129 4.61 -8.00 24.12
C GLU A 129 3.16 -7.64 23.80
N VAL A 130 2.27 -7.97 24.73
CA VAL A 130 0.84 -7.69 24.62
C VAL A 130 0.69 -6.16 24.51
N PRO A 131 0.05 -5.63 23.44
CA PRO A 131 -0.10 -4.19 23.29
C PRO A 131 -0.84 -3.59 24.49
N ARG A 132 -0.22 -2.64 25.19
CA ARG A 132 -0.87 -1.94 26.31
C ARG A 132 -2.10 -1.17 25.81
N LEU A 133 -3.27 -1.54 26.31
CA LEU A 133 -4.54 -0.91 25.94
C LEU A 133 -4.79 0.35 26.75
N THR A 134 -5.19 1.44 26.08
CA THR A 134 -5.60 2.66 26.79
C THR A 134 -7.00 2.53 27.37
N SER A 135 -7.36 3.43 28.28
CA SER A 135 -8.73 3.51 28.80
C SER A 135 -9.78 3.70 27.69
N GLU A 136 -9.43 4.42 26.62
CA GLU A 136 -10.29 4.58 25.44
C GLU A 136 -10.55 3.24 24.74
N ASP A 137 -9.51 2.44 24.49
CA ASP A 137 -9.65 1.14 23.84
C ASP A 137 -10.52 0.20 24.69
N ARG A 138 -10.26 0.14 26.00
CA ARG A 138 -11.07 -0.67 26.95
C ARG A 138 -12.52 -0.24 26.98
N SER A 139 -12.78 1.07 26.91
CA SER A 139 -14.14 1.63 26.86
C SER A 139 -14.85 1.26 25.57
N LEU A 140 -14.12 1.22 24.44
CA LEU A 140 -14.66 0.83 23.15
C LEU A 140 -15.04 -0.65 23.13
N VAL A 141 -14.15 -1.53 23.58
CA VAL A 141 -14.43 -2.97 23.69
C VAL A 141 -15.61 -3.23 24.61
N SER A 142 -15.63 -2.57 25.78
CA SER A 142 -16.74 -2.72 26.73
C SER A 142 -18.06 -2.23 26.15
N ARG A 143 -18.05 -1.14 25.36
CA ARG A 143 -19.24 -0.61 24.69
C ARG A 143 -19.77 -1.57 23.62
N ILE A 144 -18.88 -2.05 22.74
CA ILE A 144 -19.24 -3.03 21.71
C ILE A 144 -19.82 -4.27 22.39
N HIS A 145 -19.14 -4.80 23.41
CA HIS A 145 -19.63 -5.96 24.12
C HIS A 145 -20.99 -5.70 24.77
N ALA A 146 -21.14 -4.63 25.56
CA ALA A 146 -22.36 -4.30 26.30
C ALA A 146 -23.60 -4.16 25.40
N GLU A 147 -23.44 -3.61 24.19
CA GLU A 147 -24.52 -3.49 23.21
C GLU A 147 -25.06 -4.87 22.75
N PHE A 148 -24.21 -5.90 22.79
CA PHE A 148 -24.53 -7.25 22.32
C PHE A 148 -24.42 -8.34 23.41
N VAL A 149 -24.27 -7.99 24.70
CA VAL A 149 -24.19 -8.98 25.80
C VAL A 149 -25.40 -9.90 25.79
N ASN A 150 -26.59 -9.30 25.65
CA ASN A 150 -27.88 -9.99 25.77
C ASN A 150 -28.40 -10.52 24.42
N SER A 151 -27.66 -10.28 23.34
CA SER A 151 -28.02 -10.72 22.01
C SER A 151 -27.10 -11.87 21.60
N ASP A 152 -27.69 -13.01 21.25
CA ASP A 152 -26.97 -14.08 20.55
C ASP A 152 -26.72 -13.72 19.07
N ASP A 153 -27.07 -12.49 18.66
CA ASP A 153 -26.85 -11.98 17.31
C ASP A 153 -25.39 -11.58 17.10
N GLU A 154 -24.56 -12.58 16.84
CA GLU A 154 -23.15 -12.38 16.47
C GLU A 154 -23.00 -11.58 15.18
N MET A 155 -23.97 -11.67 14.24
CA MET A 155 -23.92 -10.92 12.99
C MET A 155 -24.06 -9.41 13.23
N ALA A 156 -24.88 -9.00 14.20
CA ALA A 156 -25.00 -7.59 14.57
C ALA A 156 -23.70 -7.06 15.18
N MET A 157 -23.00 -7.87 16.00
CA MET A 157 -21.67 -7.51 16.52
C MET A 157 -20.64 -7.40 15.39
N GLU A 158 -20.62 -8.34 14.44
CA GLU A 158 -19.74 -8.30 13.26
C GLU A 158 -20.00 -7.05 12.40
N ALA A 159 -21.26 -6.67 12.20
CA ALA A 159 -21.63 -5.46 11.46
C ALA A 159 -21.14 -4.18 12.16
N GLU A 160 -21.28 -4.11 13.49
CA GLU A 160 -20.80 -2.96 14.27
C GLU A 160 -19.27 -2.88 14.31
N ILE A 161 -18.59 -4.02 14.42
CA ILE A 161 -17.12 -4.10 14.31
C ILE A 161 -16.68 -3.65 12.91
N SER A 162 -17.34 -4.13 11.84
CA SER A 162 -17.04 -3.75 10.47
C SER A 162 -17.14 -2.24 10.25
N LYS A 163 -18.16 -1.61 10.82
CA LYS A 163 -18.37 -0.16 10.77
C LYS A 163 -17.28 0.63 11.50
N ARG A 164 -16.75 0.08 12.60
CA ARG A 164 -15.73 0.73 13.44
C ARG A 164 -14.30 0.36 13.05
N LEU A 165 -14.12 -0.62 12.16
CA LEU A 165 -12.81 -1.18 11.83
C LEU A 165 -11.82 -0.10 11.33
N GLU A 166 -12.32 0.90 10.61
CA GLU A 166 -11.51 2.03 10.10
C GLU A 166 -11.09 3.02 11.19
N THR A 167 -11.81 3.06 12.31
CA THR A 167 -11.54 4.00 13.43
C THR A 167 -10.89 3.32 14.63
N MET A 168 -10.77 1.98 14.63
CA MET A 168 -10.07 1.25 15.69
C MET A 168 -8.57 1.54 15.67
N SER A 169 -7.99 1.73 16.85
CA SER A 169 -6.55 1.91 16.98
C SER A 169 -5.82 0.64 16.51
N PRO A 170 -4.67 0.74 15.80
CA PRO A 170 -3.92 -0.44 15.36
C PRO A 170 -3.53 -1.36 16.52
N ARG A 171 -3.18 -0.78 17.68
CA ARG A 171 -2.89 -1.54 18.91
C ARG A 171 -4.08 -2.39 19.38
N LEU A 172 -5.29 -1.83 19.34
CA LEU A 172 -6.50 -2.55 19.72
C LEU A 172 -6.80 -3.68 18.74
N LEU A 173 -6.59 -3.45 17.43
CA LEU A 173 -6.79 -4.50 16.42
C LEU A 173 -5.86 -5.69 16.65
N VAL A 174 -4.57 -5.43 16.92
CA VAL A 174 -3.59 -6.49 17.22
C VAL A 174 -3.97 -7.21 18.51
N ALA A 175 -4.34 -6.48 19.56
CA ALA A 175 -4.80 -7.05 20.83
C ALA A 175 -6.04 -7.96 20.65
N LEU A 176 -7.05 -7.49 19.90
CA LEU A 176 -8.25 -8.27 19.61
C LEU A 176 -7.97 -9.50 18.75
N GLN A 177 -7.05 -9.41 17.78
CA GLN A 177 -6.62 -10.55 16.99
C GLN A 177 -5.94 -11.61 17.87
N MET A 178 -5.00 -11.21 18.72
CA MET A 178 -4.33 -12.09 19.68
C MET A 178 -5.33 -12.75 20.65
N ALA A 179 -6.25 -11.97 21.23
CA ALA A 179 -7.31 -12.49 22.09
C ALA A 179 -8.23 -13.49 21.38
N GLY A 180 -8.54 -13.24 20.10
CA GLY A 180 -9.34 -14.13 19.27
C GLY A 180 -8.62 -15.44 18.89
N GLU A 181 -7.29 -15.43 18.81
CA GLU A 181 -6.46 -16.58 18.45
C GLU A 181 -6.11 -17.47 19.65
N ALA A 182 -5.64 -16.87 20.74
CA ALA A 182 -5.16 -17.59 21.92
C ALA A 182 -6.30 -18.24 22.72
N LEU A 183 -7.55 -17.82 22.48
CA LEU A 183 -8.74 -18.14 23.30
C LEU A 183 -8.62 -17.70 24.77
N GLU A 184 -7.50 -17.09 25.14
CA GLU A 184 -7.15 -16.60 26.46
C GLU A 184 -6.40 -15.27 26.28
N TRP A 185 -6.76 -14.26 27.07
CA TRP A 185 -6.08 -12.97 27.09
C TRP A 185 -5.78 -12.66 28.54
N THR A 186 -4.51 -12.66 28.92
CA THR A 186 -4.07 -12.24 30.25
C THR A 186 -3.32 -10.93 30.07
N GLU A 187 -3.85 -9.85 30.63
CA GLU A 187 -3.06 -8.64 30.74
C GLU A 187 -2.02 -8.88 31.84
N GLU A 188 -0.74 -8.79 31.48
CA GLU A 188 0.32 -8.68 32.48
C GLU A 188 0.09 -7.35 33.20
N VAL A 189 -0.70 -7.42 34.28
CA VAL A 189 -0.73 -6.36 35.27
C VAL A 189 0.67 -6.37 35.84
N GLU A 190 1.50 -5.42 35.42
CA GLU A 190 2.66 -5.03 36.21
C GLU A 190 2.08 -4.75 37.59
N GLU A 191 2.19 -5.72 38.49
CA GLU A 191 2.11 -5.49 39.91
C GLU A 191 3.20 -4.43 40.12
N GLU A 192 2.79 -3.15 40.11
CA GLU A 192 3.61 -2.09 40.68
C GLU A 192 3.89 -2.64 42.07
N GLU A 193 5.10 -3.18 42.26
CA GLU A 193 5.64 -3.47 43.56
C GLU A 193 5.54 -2.11 44.27
N GLU A 194 4.41 -1.90 44.95
CA GLU A 194 4.29 -0.87 45.97
C GLU A 194 5.41 -1.26 46.93
N ASP A 195 6.57 -0.62 46.75
CA ASP A 195 7.64 -0.52 47.72
C ASP A 195 6.99 0.13 48.95
N ASP A 196 6.22 -0.67 49.67
CA ASP A 196 5.60 -0.38 50.94
C ASP A 196 6.75 -0.47 51.97
N ASP A 197 7.70 0.44 51.81
CA ASP A 197 8.62 0.90 52.85
C ASP A 197 7.78 1.71 53.88
N CYS A 198 6.77 1.07 54.45
CA CYS A 198 6.19 1.52 55.71
C CYS A 198 7.01 0.86 56.82
N ASP A 199 8.02 1.62 57.24
CA ASP A 199 8.66 1.49 58.55
C ASP A 199 7.61 1.14 59.61
N ASP A 200 7.82 -0.01 60.24
CA ASP A 200 7.25 -0.43 61.50
C ASP A 200 7.11 0.77 62.44
N ASP A 201 5.89 1.08 62.87
CA ASP A 201 5.54 1.24 64.28
C ASP A 201 4.06 1.62 64.41
N ASP A 202 3.41 1.01 65.41
CA ASP A 202 2.20 1.49 66.10
C ASP A 202 0.86 0.75 65.83
N ASP A 203 0.77 -0.38 66.53
CA ASP A 203 -0.25 -0.68 67.56
C ASP A 203 -1.73 -0.87 67.15
N GLY A 204 -2.12 -2.15 67.12
CA GLY A 204 -3.23 -2.62 67.95
C GLY A 204 -4.63 -2.08 67.67
N GLY A 205 -5.29 -2.57 66.61
CA GLY A 205 -6.70 -2.27 66.38
C GLY A 205 -7.41 -3.27 65.49
N GLY A 206 -7.79 -4.43 66.05
CA GLY A 206 -8.55 -5.46 65.35
C GLY A 206 -9.88 -4.95 64.78
N GLY A 207 -10.04 -5.06 63.46
CA GLY A 207 -11.26 -4.62 62.76
C GLY A 207 -11.45 -5.28 61.40
N GLY A 208 -11.94 -6.53 61.39
CA GLY A 208 -12.80 -7.12 60.37
C GLY A 208 -12.49 -6.84 58.89
N GLY A 209 -11.40 -7.43 58.37
CA GLY A 209 -11.11 -7.50 56.94
C GLY A 209 -12.13 -8.37 56.17
N ARG A 210 -12.92 -7.75 55.30
CA ARG A 210 -13.74 -8.40 54.27
C ARG A 210 -14.00 -7.41 53.13
N GLY A 211 -12.96 -7.07 52.37
CA GLY A 211 -13.01 -6.07 51.29
C GLY A 211 -12.22 -6.42 50.02
N GLY A 212 -11.73 -7.66 49.88
CA GLY A 212 -10.81 -8.05 48.80
C GLY A 212 -11.43 -8.62 47.52
N GLY A 213 -12.76 -8.84 47.44
CA GLY A 213 -13.35 -9.62 46.34
C GLY A 213 -13.84 -8.86 45.10
N ALA A 214 -13.90 -7.52 45.12
CA ALA A 214 -14.60 -6.78 44.06
C ALA A 214 -13.72 -6.38 42.86
N LYS A 215 -12.39 -6.41 43.00
CA LYS A 215 -11.47 -6.03 41.90
C LYS A 215 -11.23 -7.18 40.93
N ASP A 216 -11.11 -8.41 41.44
CA ASP A 216 -10.83 -9.59 40.61
C ASP A 216 -11.97 -9.93 39.65
N ASP A 217 -13.23 -9.79 40.10
CA ASP A 217 -14.41 -10.06 39.26
C ASP A 217 -14.50 -9.14 38.02
N VAL A 218 -13.96 -7.90 38.12
CA VAL A 218 -14.00 -6.92 37.01
C VAL A 218 -12.95 -7.25 35.93
N VAL A 219 -11.79 -7.77 36.34
CA VAL A 219 -10.70 -8.12 35.41
C VAL A 219 -11.08 -9.35 34.59
N VAL A 220 -11.57 -10.41 35.25
CA VAL A 220 -11.99 -11.67 34.58
C VAL A 220 -13.10 -11.41 33.56
N ASP A 221 -14.03 -10.50 33.84
CA ASP A 221 -15.07 -10.12 32.88
C ASP A 221 -14.45 -9.43 31.65
N PHE A 222 -13.50 -8.51 31.81
CA PHE A 222 -12.90 -7.81 30.68
C PHE A 222 -12.15 -8.73 29.71
N GLU A 223 -11.40 -9.71 30.21
CA GLU A 223 -10.69 -10.70 29.37
C GLU A 223 -11.67 -11.51 28.50
N ALA A 224 -12.78 -11.96 29.08
CA ALA A 224 -13.84 -12.65 28.34
C ALA A 224 -14.45 -11.76 27.25
N ARG A 225 -14.63 -10.46 27.53
CA ARG A 225 -15.09 -9.48 26.53
C ARG A 225 -14.11 -9.34 25.37
N MET A 226 -12.80 -9.24 25.66
CA MET A 226 -11.74 -9.16 24.65
C MET A 226 -11.75 -10.39 23.73
N VAL A 227 -11.82 -11.60 24.29
CA VAL A 227 -11.87 -12.84 23.50
C VAL A 227 -13.13 -12.87 22.62
N ARG A 228 -14.31 -12.50 23.16
CA ARG A 228 -15.56 -12.49 22.39
C ARG A 228 -15.52 -11.50 21.22
N VAL A 229 -15.10 -10.26 21.47
CA VAL A 229 -14.96 -9.23 20.42
C VAL A 229 -13.85 -9.62 19.43
N GLY A 230 -12.76 -10.21 19.90
CA GLY A 230 -11.66 -10.71 19.07
C GLY A 230 -12.10 -11.79 18.08
N ARG A 231 -12.93 -12.76 18.51
CA ARG A 231 -13.52 -13.77 17.62
C ARG A 231 -14.44 -13.17 16.57
N ALA A 232 -15.25 -12.18 16.94
CA ALA A 232 -16.11 -11.48 15.99
C ALA A 232 -15.29 -10.67 14.98
N LEU A 233 -14.24 -9.97 15.42
CA LEU A 233 -13.29 -9.28 14.54
C LEU A 233 -12.65 -10.24 13.54
N ARG A 234 -12.18 -11.41 14.00
CA ARG A 234 -11.58 -12.42 13.11
C ARG A 234 -12.54 -12.85 12.01
N ARG A 235 -13.81 -13.13 12.34
CA ARG A 235 -14.84 -13.48 11.35
C ARG A 235 -15.07 -12.39 10.32
N VAL A 236 -15.08 -11.13 10.75
CA VAL A 236 -15.15 -9.97 9.83
C VAL A 236 -13.95 -9.95 8.88
N LEU A 237 -12.73 -10.13 9.38
CA LEU A 237 -11.52 -10.13 8.56
C LEU A 237 -11.48 -11.31 7.59
N ASP A 238 -11.84 -12.51 8.04
CA ASP A 238 -11.94 -13.71 7.20
C ASP A 238 -12.99 -13.51 6.10
N GLY A 239 -14.16 -12.95 6.45
CA GLY A 239 -15.21 -12.62 5.49
C GLY A 239 -14.78 -11.61 4.43
N ARG A 240 -13.96 -10.61 4.81
CA ARG A 240 -13.36 -9.67 3.85
C ARG A 240 -12.38 -10.36 2.91
N LEU A 241 -11.47 -11.19 3.44
CA LEU A 241 -10.53 -11.97 2.63
C LEU A 241 -11.25 -12.90 1.64
N ASP A 242 -12.32 -13.57 2.07
CA ASP A 242 -13.15 -14.40 1.19
C ASP A 242 -13.85 -13.57 0.10
N SER A 243 -14.35 -12.39 0.44
CA SER A 243 -14.90 -11.44 -0.54
C SER A 243 -13.84 -11.03 -1.58
N GLY A 244 -12.61 -10.75 -1.14
CA GLY A 244 -11.47 -10.45 -1.99
C GLY A 244 -11.10 -11.61 -2.93
N ARG A 245 -11.10 -12.85 -2.41
CA ARG A 245 -10.88 -14.08 -3.22
C ARG A 245 -11.94 -14.25 -4.30
N ARG A 246 -13.22 -14.13 -3.95
CA ARG A 246 -14.32 -14.22 -4.92
C ARG A 246 -14.25 -13.13 -5.98
N LEU A 247 -13.88 -11.91 -5.60
CA LEU A 247 -13.71 -10.82 -6.56
C LEU A 247 -12.54 -11.09 -7.53
N LEU A 248 -11.41 -11.58 -7.04
CA LEU A 248 -10.28 -11.94 -7.89
C LEU A 248 -10.64 -13.09 -8.84
N GLU A 249 -11.35 -14.10 -8.32
CA GLU A 249 -11.86 -15.22 -9.13
C GLU A 249 -12.80 -14.71 -10.24
N GLU A 250 -13.73 -13.80 -9.92
CA GLU A 250 -14.62 -13.15 -10.90
C GLU A 250 -13.83 -12.40 -12.00
N MET A 251 -12.77 -11.68 -11.62
CA MET A 251 -11.90 -10.97 -12.58
C MET A 251 -11.15 -11.94 -13.49
N LEU A 252 -10.57 -13.01 -12.94
CA LEU A 252 -9.84 -14.02 -13.71
C LEU A 252 -10.77 -14.85 -14.61
N ALA A 253 -11.99 -15.13 -14.16
CA ALA A 253 -13.00 -15.83 -14.93
C ALA A 253 -13.57 -15.01 -16.10
N SER A 254 -13.40 -13.68 -16.09
CA SER A 254 -13.95 -12.79 -17.13
C SER A 254 -13.41 -13.08 -18.54
N GLY A 255 -12.18 -13.57 -18.62
CA GLY A 255 -11.58 -14.09 -19.84
C GLY A 255 -11.32 -13.12 -20.98
N GLU A 256 -11.55 -11.83 -20.77
CA GLU A 256 -11.26 -10.81 -21.77
C GLU A 256 -10.71 -9.58 -21.04
N ILE A 257 -9.53 -9.09 -21.44
CA ILE A 257 -8.87 -7.95 -20.80
C ILE A 257 -9.80 -6.73 -20.71
N ARG A 258 -10.62 -6.49 -21.75
CA ARG A 258 -11.59 -5.38 -21.75
C ARG A 258 -12.70 -5.54 -20.70
N LYS A 259 -13.18 -6.77 -20.47
CA LYS A 259 -14.18 -7.06 -19.44
C LYS A 259 -13.55 -6.96 -18.05
N LEU A 260 -12.33 -7.44 -17.90
CA LEU A 260 -11.53 -7.32 -16.69
C LEU A 260 -11.32 -5.85 -16.30
N ASP A 261 -10.89 -4.99 -17.22
CA ASP A 261 -10.71 -3.56 -16.96
C ASP A 261 -12.03 -2.86 -16.57
N ALA A 262 -13.14 -3.26 -17.20
CA ALA A 262 -14.47 -2.74 -16.88
C ALA A 262 -14.96 -3.21 -15.49
N LEU A 263 -14.63 -4.45 -15.10
CA LEU A 263 -14.89 -4.97 -13.76
C LEU A 263 -14.06 -4.23 -12.72
N ILE A 264 -12.75 -4.06 -12.94
CA ILE A 264 -11.87 -3.30 -12.04
C ILE A 264 -12.41 -1.88 -11.83
N GLY A 265 -12.74 -1.16 -12.91
CA GLY A 265 -13.30 0.18 -12.82
C GLY A 265 -14.68 0.24 -12.15
N ARG A 266 -15.47 -0.84 -12.19
CA ARG A 266 -16.73 -0.96 -11.44
C ARG A 266 -16.45 -1.22 -9.96
N SER A 267 -15.65 -2.22 -9.64
CA SER A 267 -15.28 -2.58 -8.26
C SER A 267 -14.60 -1.43 -7.53
N ALA A 268 -13.78 -0.63 -8.22
CA ALA A 268 -13.16 0.58 -7.66
C ALA A 268 -14.22 1.61 -7.23
N ARG A 269 -15.23 1.86 -8.09
CA ARG A 269 -16.33 2.80 -7.79
C ARG A 269 -17.26 2.29 -6.68
N GLU A 270 -17.41 0.97 -6.58
CA GLU A 270 -18.18 0.31 -5.53
C GLU A 270 -17.42 0.16 -4.20
N GLY A 271 -16.13 0.56 -4.15
CA GLY A 271 -15.31 0.38 -2.96
C GLY A 271 -14.95 -1.08 -2.62
N ARG A 272 -15.10 -1.99 -3.59
CA ARG A 272 -14.78 -3.42 -3.43
C ARG A 272 -13.29 -3.73 -3.55
N LEU A 273 -12.49 -2.78 -4.06
CA LEU A 273 -11.02 -2.88 -4.11
C LEU A 273 -10.41 -2.44 -2.77
N ASP A 274 -10.66 -3.22 -1.74
CA ASP A 274 -10.20 -2.93 -0.38
C ASP A 274 -8.84 -3.60 -0.07
N THR A 275 -8.28 -3.34 1.11
CA THR A 275 -7.00 -3.94 1.54
C THR A 275 -7.00 -5.46 1.47
N SER A 276 -8.14 -6.10 1.79
CA SER A 276 -8.26 -7.56 1.79
C SER A 276 -8.12 -8.13 0.36
N PHE A 277 -8.70 -7.46 -0.64
CA PHE A 277 -8.51 -7.82 -2.03
C PHE A 277 -7.04 -7.73 -2.46
N PHE A 278 -6.33 -6.66 -2.11
CA PHE A 278 -4.90 -6.52 -2.47
C PHE A 278 -4.00 -7.51 -1.74
N GLN A 279 -4.34 -7.91 -0.51
CA GLN A 279 -3.62 -8.97 0.20
C GLN A 279 -3.75 -10.30 -0.56
N VAL A 280 -4.98 -10.66 -0.96
CA VAL A 280 -5.24 -11.87 -1.76
C VAL A 280 -4.52 -11.82 -3.09
N LEU A 281 -4.59 -10.69 -3.80
CA LEU A 281 -3.90 -10.48 -5.08
C LEU A 281 -2.38 -10.63 -4.93
N SER A 282 -1.80 -10.05 -3.89
CA SER A 282 -0.35 -10.12 -3.62
C SER A 282 0.12 -11.54 -3.33
N VAL A 283 -0.65 -12.32 -2.56
CA VAL A 283 -0.35 -13.74 -2.32
C VAL A 283 -0.40 -14.54 -3.62
N ASN A 284 -1.43 -14.30 -4.45
CA ASN A 284 -1.55 -14.97 -5.76
C ASN A 284 -0.42 -14.60 -6.72
N MET A 285 0.06 -13.35 -6.70
CA MET A 285 1.21 -12.93 -7.51
C MET A 285 2.50 -13.62 -7.09
N ARG A 286 2.73 -13.81 -5.78
CA ARG A 286 3.89 -14.55 -5.27
C ARG A 286 3.81 -16.02 -5.64
N ASP A 287 2.64 -16.63 -5.46
CA ASP A 287 2.36 -18.01 -5.86
C ASP A 287 2.61 -18.23 -7.36
N ALA A 288 2.09 -17.34 -8.22
CA ALA A 288 2.37 -17.40 -9.66
C ALA A 288 3.87 -17.28 -9.97
N ALA A 289 4.58 -16.38 -9.29
CA ALA A 289 6.01 -16.20 -9.50
C ALA A 289 6.88 -17.38 -9.03
N MET A 290 6.41 -18.16 -8.04
CA MET A 290 7.09 -19.39 -7.60
C MET A 290 6.85 -20.54 -8.60
N ASN A 291 5.63 -20.70 -9.08
CA ASN A 291 5.29 -21.77 -10.01
C ASN A 291 5.94 -21.60 -11.39
N ASP A 292 6.25 -20.37 -11.82
CA ASP A 292 6.98 -20.12 -13.07
C ASP A 292 8.41 -20.70 -13.07
N HIS A 293 9.00 -21.00 -11.91
CA HIS A 293 10.39 -21.45 -11.81
C HIS A 293 10.56 -22.96 -11.86
N ASP A 294 9.51 -23.73 -11.57
CA ASP A 294 9.58 -25.19 -11.46
C ASP A 294 9.54 -25.89 -12.83
N ASP A 295 9.05 -25.23 -13.89
CA ASP A 295 8.97 -25.79 -15.24
C ASP A 295 10.30 -25.77 -16.02
N ASP A 296 11.34 -25.08 -15.52
CA ASP A 296 12.64 -24.96 -16.19
C ASP A 296 13.66 -26.04 -15.75
N TYR A 297 13.34 -26.91 -14.79
CA TYR A 297 14.26 -27.94 -14.27
C TYR A 297 14.01 -29.37 -14.78
N ASP A 298 13.01 -29.60 -15.63
CA ASP A 298 12.79 -30.90 -16.27
C ASP A 298 13.28 -30.90 -17.74
N ASP A 299 14.30 -31.74 -18.00
CA ASP A 299 14.58 -32.39 -19.30
C ASP A 299 15.77 -31.92 -20.17
N ASP A 300 16.98 -31.81 -19.59
CA ASP A 300 18.26 -31.97 -20.32
C ASP A 300 18.93 -33.32 -20.01
N ASP A 301 18.14 -34.41 -19.92
CA ASP A 301 18.70 -35.77 -19.92
C ASP A 301 17.85 -36.83 -20.65
N SER A 302 16.75 -36.48 -21.36
CA SER A 302 16.13 -37.39 -22.33
C SER A 302 16.86 -37.39 -23.70
N VAL A 303 18.13 -37.77 -23.65
CA VAL A 303 18.85 -38.29 -24.83
C VAL A 303 18.17 -39.60 -25.26
N GLY A 304 17.22 -39.47 -26.20
CA GLY A 304 16.83 -40.53 -27.12
C GLY A 304 15.53 -41.28 -26.83
N LYS A 305 14.43 -40.79 -27.41
CA LYS A 305 13.36 -41.65 -27.96
C LYS A 305 12.72 -40.98 -29.18
N THR A 306 13.35 -41.25 -30.32
CA THR A 306 12.72 -41.21 -31.63
C THR A 306 11.48 -42.10 -31.64
N ASN A 307 10.29 -41.49 -31.63
CA ASN A 307 9.08 -42.13 -32.16
C ASN A 307 8.63 -41.30 -33.36
N ASP A 308 9.29 -41.58 -34.48
CA ASP A 308 8.75 -41.37 -35.81
C ASP A 308 7.40 -42.11 -35.97
N ASP A 309 6.57 -41.60 -36.89
CA ASP A 309 5.41 -42.29 -37.50
C ASP A 309 4.04 -42.29 -36.79
N PHE A 310 3.51 -41.11 -36.45
CA PHE A 310 2.06 -40.89 -36.56
C PHE A 310 1.74 -39.77 -37.57
N PRO A 311 0.99 -40.05 -38.66
CA PRO A 311 0.58 -39.04 -39.62
C PRO A 311 -0.45 -38.10 -38.98
N ILE A 312 -0.03 -36.85 -38.76
CA ILE A 312 -0.88 -35.77 -38.27
C ILE A 312 -1.76 -35.26 -39.42
N ASP A 313 -3.07 -35.34 -39.21
CA ASP A 313 -4.14 -34.90 -40.10
C ASP A 313 -4.11 -33.36 -40.27
N PRO A 314 -3.99 -32.80 -41.48
CA PRO A 314 -3.65 -31.38 -41.71
C PRO A 314 -4.83 -30.38 -41.61
N ALA A 315 -5.86 -30.64 -40.81
CA ALA A 315 -7.15 -29.91 -40.92
C ALA A 315 -7.71 -29.26 -39.65
N VAL A 316 -6.93 -29.08 -38.58
CA VAL A 316 -7.36 -28.23 -37.45
C VAL A 316 -6.61 -26.90 -37.53
N PRO A 317 -7.29 -25.76 -37.75
CA PRO A 317 -6.63 -24.47 -37.68
C PRO A 317 -6.11 -24.30 -36.25
N ALA A 318 -4.78 -24.33 -36.12
CA ALA A 318 -4.07 -24.00 -34.90
C ALA A 318 -4.45 -22.57 -34.50
N GLY A 319 -5.47 -22.45 -33.65
CA GLY A 319 -5.62 -21.30 -32.79
C GLY A 319 -4.38 -21.30 -31.93
N GLU A 320 -3.45 -20.41 -32.25
CA GLU A 320 -2.28 -20.11 -31.45
C GLU A 320 -2.80 -19.64 -30.09
N ASP A 321 -2.97 -20.60 -29.17
CA ASP A 321 -3.38 -20.36 -27.81
C ASP A 321 -2.23 -19.59 -27.16
N VAL A 322 -2.32 -18.26 -27.23
CA VAL A 322 -1.47 -17.37 -26.47
C VAL A 322 -1.77 -17.68 -25.01
N ASN A 323 -0.97 -18.59 -24.44
CA ASN A 323 -0.96 -18.91 -23.03
C ASN A 323 -0.41 -17.67 -22.32
N VAL A 324 -1.28 -16.68 -22.11
CA VAL A 324 -0.94 -15.51 -21.32
C VAL A 324 -0.71 -16.02 -19.92
N ASP A 325 0.56 -16.00 -19.53
CA ASP A 325 1.04 -16.39 -18.22
C ASP A 325 0.18 -15.73 -17.13
N ARG A 326 -0.30 -16.54 -16.17
CA ARG A 326 -1.12 -16.13 -15.03
C ARG A 326 -0.50 -14.93 -14.31
N ARG A 327 0.82 -14.90 -14.21
CA ARG A 327 1.56 -13.80 -13.60
C ARG A 327 1.37 -12.49 -14.35
N GLN A 328 1.39 -12.50 -15.69
CA GLN A 328 1.14 -11.31 -16.51
C GLN A 328 -0.28 -10.77 -16.29
N ILE A 329 -1.28 -11.66 -16.20
CA ILE A 329 -2.67 -11.28 -15.93
C ILE A 329 -2.79 -10.66 -14.53
N LEU A 330 -2.22 -11.29 -13.50
CA LEU A 330 -2.26 -10.77 -12.14
C LEU A 330 -1.52 -9.44 -12.01
N GLN A 331 -0.39 -9.28 -12.71
CA GLN A 331 0.33 -8.01 -12.77
C GLN A 331 -0.50 -6.92 -13.43
N HIS A 332 -1.21 -7.24 -14.53
CA HIS A 332 -2.13 -6.30 -15.18
C HIS A 332 -3.30 -5.92 -14.27
N VAL A 333 -3.92 -6.89 -13.56
CA VAL A 333 -4.96 -6.61 -12.57
C VAL A 333 -4.43 -5.66 -11.50
N TYR A 334 -3.26 -5.94 -10.95
CA TYR A 334 -2.64 -5.13 -9.91
C TYR A 334 -2.39 -3.69 -10.37
N THR A 335 -1.73 -3.50 -11.52
CA THR A 335 -1.44 -2.15 -12.04
C THR A 335 -2.72 -1.39 -12.36
N ARG A 336 -3.72 -2.05 -12.96
CA ARG A 336 -4.99 -1.42 -13.32
C ARG A 336 -5.82 -1.03 -12.09
N CYS A 337 -5.88 -1.90 -11.08
CA CYS A 337 -6.52 -1.59 -9.79
C CYS A 337 -5.86 -0.38 -9.14
N GLN A 338 -4.53 -0.31 -9.16
CA GLN A 338 -3.78 0.81 -8.62
C GLN A 338 -4.09 2.12 -9.36
N GLU A 339 -4.14 2.10 -10.70
CA GLU A 339 -4.52 3.27 -11.50
C GLU A 339 -5.94 3.76 -11.20
N GLU A 340 -6.91 2.85 -11.03
CA GLU A 340 -8.29 3.24 -10.68
C GLU A 340 -8.39 3.79 -9.25
N LEU A 341 -7.63 3.25 -8.29
CA LEU A 341 -7.56 3.81 -6.94
C LEU A 341 -6.94 5.21 -6.92
N GLU A 342 -5.86 5.42 -7.68
CA GLU A 342 -5.18 6.72 -7.74
C GLU A 342 -6.07 7.86 -8.27
N LYS A 343 -7.14 7.55 -9.02
CA LYS A 343 -8.13 8.54 -9.45
C LYS A 343 -9.00 9.07 -8.31
N ASN A 344 -9.18 8.27 -7.26
CA ASN A 344 -10.03 8.61 -6.12
C ASN A 344 -9.23 9.22 -4.95
N VAL A 345 -7.91 9.09 -4.98
CA VAL A 345 -7.01 9.63 -3.95
C VAL A 345 -6.83 11.14 -4.16
N PRO A 346 -6.82 11.96 -3.09
CA PRO A 346 -6.51 13.38 -3.19
C PRO A 346 -5.19 13.63 -3.95
N PRO A 347 -5.11 14.61 -4.86
CA PRO A 347 -3.96 14.79 -5.76
C PRO A 347 -2.61 14.89 -5.04
N GLY A 348 -2.55 15.57 -3.88
CA GLY A 348 -1.34 15.66 -3.04
C GLY A 348 -0.85 14.30 -2.53
N ILE A 349 -1.77 13.46 -2.04
CA ILE A 349 -1.46 12.10 -1.57
C ILE A 349 -1.07 11.22 -2.74
N GLY A 350 -1.77 11.31 -3.88
CA GLY A 350 -1.45 10.58 -5.09
C GLY A 350 -0.03 10.89 -5.60
N LEU A 351 0.35 12.18 -5.61
CA LEU A 351 1.70 12.61 -5.96
C LEU A 351 2.74 12.05 -4.98
N LEU A 352 2.53 12.17 -3.67
CA LEU A 352 3.46 11.66 -2.66
C LEU A 352 3.69 10.15 -2.82
N ASN A 353 2.63 9.37 -3.01
CA ASN A 353 2.73 7.92 -3.21
C ASN A 353 3.47 7.55 -4.49
N LYS A 354 3.26 8.32 -5.57
CA LYS A 354 4.01 8.16 -6.82
C LYS A 354 5.50 8.44 -6.62
N LEU A 355 5.84 9.48 -5.87
CA LEU A 355 7.23 9.85 -5.58
C LEU A 355 7.93 8.82 -4.68
N LEU A 356 7.23 8.31 -3.65
CA LEU A 356 7.77 7.29 -2.75
C LEU A 356 8.09 5.96 -3.45
N ARG A 357 7.35 5.61 -4.52
CA ARG A 357 7.62 4.43 -5.35
C ARG A 357 8.69 4.66 -6.42
N THR A 358 9.05 5.92 -6.68
CA THR A 358 10.03 6.28 -7.71
C THR A 358 11.41 6.39 -7.07
N GLU A 359 12.26 5.37 -7.17
CA GLU A 359 13.58 5.38 -6.53
C GLU A 359 14.59 6.34 -7.20
N VAL A 360 14.43 6.58 -8.50
CA VAL A 360 15.35 7.39 -9.31
C VAL A 360 15.05 8.88 -9.15
N SER A 361 16.02 9.63 -8.59
CA SER A 361 15.87 11.06 -8.27
C SER A 361 15.55 11.93 -9.50
N SER A 362 16.18 11.68 -10.66
CA SER A 362 15.89 12.44 -11.89
C SER A 362 14.45 12.24 -12.40
N ILE A 363 13.87 11.06 -12.18
CA ILE A 363 12.47 10.79 -12.53
C ILE A 363 11.55 11.51 -11.55
N ARG A 364 11.87 11.50 -10.24
CA ARG A 364 11.12 12.27 -9.23
C ARG A 364 11.14 13.76 -9.51
N ASP A 365 12.29 14.31 -9.86
CA ASP A 365 12.46 15.72 -10.22
C ASP A 365 11.57 16.11 -11.43
N ASN A 366 11.52 15.27 -12.46
CA ASN A 366 10.61 15.47 -13.59
C ASN A 366 9.12 15.37 -13.20
N GLN A 367 8.77 14.42 -12.34
CA GLN A 367 7.40 14.30 -11.81
C GLN A 367 7.04 15.55 -11.00
N LEU A 368 7.89 15.98 -10.07
CA LEU A 368 7.68 17.18 -9.25
C LEU A 368 7.48 18.42 -10.12
N ARG A 369 8.32 18.64 -11.15
CA ARG A 369 8.12 19.75 -12.09
C ARG A 369 6.80 19.67 -12.84
N HIS A 370 6.41 18.46 -13.25
CA HIS A 370 5.15 18.26 -13.95
C HIS A 370 3.93 18.59 -13.07
N TYR A 371 3.95 18.17 -11.81
CA TYR A 371 2.80 18.33 -10.92
C TYR A 371 2.75 19.68 -10.20
N LEU A 372 3.89 20.18 -9.72
CA LEU A 372 4.00 21.43 -8.95
C LEU A 372 4.26 22.65 -9.84
N GLY A 373 4.69 22.45 -11.08
CA GLY A 373 5.00 23.54 -12.01
C GLY A 373 3.77 24.11 -12.72
N PRO A 374 3.89 25.36 -13.21
CA PRO A 374 2.86 25.95 -14.05
C PRO A 374 2.71 25.12 -15.33
N ARG A 375 1.47 24.71 -15.64
CA ARG A 375 1.20 23.96 -16.86
C ARG A 375 1.32 24.87 -18.07
N ALA A 376 1.99 24.40 -19.12
CA ALA A 376 1.94 25.04 -20.41
C ALA A 376 0.48 25.11 -20.89
N THR A 377 -0.01 26.32 -21.11
CA THR A 377 -1.38 26.59 -21.58
C THR A 377 -1.51 26.40 -23.08
N SER A 378 -0.40 26.20 -23.78
CA SER A 378 -0.36 26.02 -25.22
C SER A 378 0.57 24.88 -25.63
N ILE A 379 0.15 24.13 -26.65
CA ILE A 379 0.98 23.15 -27.34
C ILE A 379 1.25 23.70 -28.74
N SER A 380 2.52 23.82 -29.11
CA SER A 380 2.89 24.15 -30.49
C SER A 380 2.95 22.86 -31.30
N SER A 381 2.03 22.73 -32.26
CA SER A 381 2.06 21.66 -33.26
C SER A 381 3.36 21.74 -34.08
N PRO A 382 3.89 20.63 -34.64
CA PRO A 382 4.99 20.67 -35.61
C PRO A 382 4.77 21.64 -36.77
N ASP A 383 3.51 21.93 -37.10
CA ASP A 383 3.10 22.89 -38.13
C ASP A 383 3.24 24.37 -37.70
N GLY A 384 3.76 24.63 -36.49
CA GLY A 384 3.86 25.98 -35.90
C GLY A 384 2.53 26.55 -35.40
N ARG A 385 1.43 25.78 -35.49
CA ARG A 385 0.14 26.18 -34.93
C ARG A 385 0.15 26.03 -33.41
N VAL A 386 -0.05 27.14 -32.72
CA VAL A 386 -0.22 27.17 -31.26
C VAL A 386 -1.67 26.79 -30.96
N ILE A 387 -1.87 25.61 -30.36
CA ILE A 387 -3.17 25.17 -29.87
C ILE A 387 -3.22 25.56 -28.40
N GLU A 388 -4.02 26.57 -28.08
CA GLU A 388 -4.38 26.87 -26.69
C GLU A 388 -5.22 25.72 -26.16
N LEU A 389 -4.87 25.19 -24.98
CA LEU A 389 -5.61 24.12 -24.34
C LEU A 389 -6.78 24.72 -23.54
N PRO A 390 -8.04 24.60 -24.03
CA PRO A 390 -9.19 25.16 -23.33
C PRO A 390 -9.37 24.47 -21.97
N GLY A 391 -9.60 25.26 -20.92
CA GLY A 391 -9.86 24.76 -19.56
C GLY A 391 -8.63 24.60 -18.66
N ILE A 392 -7.41 24.76 -19.17
CA ILE A 392 -6.15 24.77 -18.38
C ILE A 392 -5.65 26.23 -18.18
N GLY A 393 -6.55 27.22 -18.29
CA GLY A 393 -6.20 28.62 -18.51
C GLY A 393 -5.57 29.41 -17.35
N ASN A 394 -5.29 28.79 -16.20
CA ASN A 394 -4.88 29.57 -15.02
C ASN A 394 -3.40 29.38 -14.65
N GLY A 395 -2.61 28.64 -15.43
CA GLY A 395 -1.23 28.30 -15.06
C GLY A 395 -1.14 27.58 -13.70
N ARG A 396 -2.26 27.06 -13.20
CA ARG A 396 -2.34 26.40 -11.90
C ARG A 396 -1.62 25.05 -11.98
N PRO A 397 -0.84 24.69 -10.95
CA PRO A 397 -0.23 23.38 -10.88
C PRO A 397 -1.31 22.29 -10.77
N LEU A 398 -0.96 21.06 -11.14
CA LEU A 398 -1.84 19.89 -10.98
C LEU A 398 -2.07 19.56 -9.50
N VAL A 399 -1.04 19.85 -8.69
CA VAL A 399 -1.04 19.68 -7.24
C VAL A 399 -0.44 20.95 -6.66
N SER A 400 -1.19 21.64 -5.81
CA SER A 400 -0.66 22.80 -5.10
C SER A 400 0.40 22.39 -4.08
N HIS A 401 1.32 23.29 -3.75
CA HIS A 401 2.32 23.04 -2.72
C HIS A 401 1.67 22.76 -1.36
N VAL A 402 0.53 23.41 -1.05
CA VAL A 402 -0.26 23.17 0.17
C VAL A 402 -0.79 21.74 0.23
N GLU A 403 -1.40 21.22 -0.85
CA GLU A 403 -1.90 19.83 -0.89
C GLU A 403 -0.78 18.80 -0.71
N LEU A 404 0.43 19.08 -1.21
CA LEU A 404 1.59 18.22 -0.98
C LEU A 404 2.07 18.29 0.47
N VAL A 405 2.05 19.47 1.11
CA VAL A 405 2.37 19.63 2.54
C VAL A 405 1.40 18.84 3.40
N ASP A 406 0.09 18.96 3.14
CA ASP A 406 -0.95 18.22 3.88
C ASP A 406 -0.72 16.71 3.74
N ALA A 407 -0.46 16.23 2.52
CA ALA A 407 -0.16 14.82 2.27
C ALA A 407 1.08 14.33 3.03
N VAL A 408 2.15 15.15 3.09
CA VAL A 408 3.37 14.86 3.84
C VAL A 408 3.10 14.83 5.35
N SER A 409 2.35 15.82 5.86
CA SER A 409 1.95 15.91 7.26
C SER A 409 1.15 14.68 7.69
N ASP A 410 0.14 14.29 6.90
CA ASP A 410 -0.70 13.13 7.16
C ASP A 410 0.07 11.81 7.10
N ALA A 411 1.00 11.68 6.15
CA ALA A 411 1.84 10.48 6.04
C ALA A 411 2.78 10.34 7.25
N VAL A 412 3.45 11.42 7.66
CA VAL A 412 4.35 11.43 8.82
C VAL A 412 3.57 11.27 10.13
N GLY A 413 2.40 11.89 10.25
CA GLY A 413 1.52 11.72 11.40
C GLY A 413 1.06 10.28 11.56
N ARG A 414 0.61 9.64 10.47
CA ARG A 414 0.18 8.24 10.48
C ARG A 414 1.29 7.27 10.84
N VAL A 415 2.48 7.40 10.24
CA VAL A 415 3.58 6.46 10.57
C VAL A 415 4.01 6.57 12.03
N ARG A 416 4.04 7.78 12.60
CA ARG A 416 4.35 7.99 14.02
C ARG A 416 3.26 7.43 14.94
N ALA A 417 2.00 7.54 14.54
CA ALA A 417 0.89 6.94 15.28
C ALA A 417 0.94 5.41 15.25
N ILE A 418 1.36 4.81 14.12
CA ILE A 418 1.57 3.35 14.02
C ILE A 418 2.78 2.92 14.87
N GLU A 419 3.87 3.68 14.84
CA GLU A 419 5.05 3.44 15.68
C GLU A 419 4.71 3.49 17.18
N SER A 420 4.00 4.54 17.62
CA SER A 420 3.60 4.67 19.03
C SER A 420 2.59 3.62 19.48
N ALA A 421 1.82 3.07 18.54
CA ALA A 421 0.92 1.93 18.77
C ALA A 421 1.65 0.57 18.75
N GLY A 422 2.98 0.54 18.53
CA GLY A 422 3.74 -0.72 18.40
C GLY A 422 3.47 -1.49 17.11
N GLY A 423 2.77 -0.87 16.14
CA GLY A 423 2.44 -1.52 14.86
C GLY A 423 3.61 -1.60 13.88
N THR A 424 4.70 -0.89 14.13
CA THR A 424 5.94 -0.93 13.34
C THR A 424 7.14 -0.64 14.21
N ASP A 425 8.31 -1.15 13.84
CA ASP A 425 9.55 -0.87 14.57
C ASP A 425 10.03 0.56 14.32
N ARG A 426 10.69 1.13 15.33
CA ARG A 426 11.22 2.51 15.30
C ARG A 426 12.17 2.76 14.14
N MET A 427 12.95 1.77 13.69
CA MET A 427 13.88 1.96 12.58
C MET A 427 13.12 2.07 11.25
N SER A 428 12.12 1.22 11.02
CA SER A 428 11.26 1.28 9.83
C SER A 428 10.47 2.58 9.78
N ALA A 429 9.87 3.00 10.90
CA ALA A 429 9.22 4.31 10.99
C ALA A 429 10.18 5.47 10.67
N ALA A 430 11.37 5.47 11.27
CA ALA A 430 12.38 6.50 11.01
C ALA A 430 12.84 6.52 9.53
N ARG A 431 13.02 5.35 8.90
CA ARG A 431 13.36 5.22 7.48
C ARG A 431 12.27 5.82 6.59
N PHE A 432 11.00 5.51 6.87
CA PHE A 432 9.88 6.09 6.13
C PHE A 432 9.86 7.61 6.22
N VAL A 433 10.00 8.15 7.44
CA VAL A 433 10.03 9.61 7.67
C VAL A 433 11.19 10.26 6.92
N GLU A 434 12.35 9.59 6.85
CA GLU A 434 13.50 10.08 6.08
C GLU A 434 13.24 10.06 4.57
N ASP A 435 12.58 9.03 4.04
CA ASP A 435 12.21 8.98 2.62
C ASP A 435 11.22 10.10 2.26
N VAL A 436 10.23 10.38 3.12
CA VAL A 436 9.32 11.52 2.96
C VAL A 436 10.06 12.85 3.07
N ARG A 437 10.99 12.98 4.02
CA ARG A 437 11.84 14.18 4.18
C ARG A 437 12.69 14.44 2.94
N ARG A 438 13.28 13.41 2.34
CA ARG A 438 14.03 13.51 1.08
C ARG A 438 13.15 14.04 -0.04
N ILE A 439 11.94 13.51 -0.20
CA ILE A 439 10.99 13.97 -1.22
C ILE A 439 10.60 15.44 -0.98
N ALA A 440 10.35 15.82 0.27
CA ALA A 440 10.03 17.21 0.61
C ALA A 440 11.19 18.17 0.28
N ALA A 441 12.44 17.75 0.50
CA ALA A 441 13.62 18.53 0.13
C ALA A 441 13.77 18.68 -1.40
N GLU A 442 13.52 17.61 -2.17
CA GLU A 442 13.49 17.65 -3.64
C GLU A 442 12.37 18.56 -4.16
N ALA A 443 11.17 18.48 -3.58
CA ALA A 443 10.04 19.35 -3.92
C ALA A 443 10.36 20.82 -3.67
N ARG A 444 11.00 21.15 -2.54
CA ARG A 444 11.49 22.52 -2.25
C ARG A 444 12.48 23.00 -3.31
N ALA A 445 13.44 22.17 -3.72
CA ALA A 445 14.40 22.53 -4.76
C ALA A 445 13.72 22.82 -6.11
N VAL A 446 12.70 22.03 -6.46
CA VAL A 446 11.89 22.26 -7.66
C VAL A 446 11.09 23.56 -7.56
N LEU A 447 10.42 23.82 -6.44
CA LEU A 447 9.68 25.06 -6.21
C LEU A 447 10.60 26.29 -6.27
N ALA A 448 11.80 26.20 -5.69
CA ALA A 448 12.81 27.26 -5.77
C ALA A 448 13.28 27.52 -7.21
N SER A 449 13.46 26.46 -8.01
CA SER A 449 13.80 26.60 -9.43
C SER A 449 12.67 27.24 -10.25
N LEU A 450 11.41 27.07 -9.85
CA LEU A 450 10.24 27.56 -10.61
C LEU A 450 9.79 28.96 -10.18
N HIS A 451 9.89 29.28 -8.88
CA HIS A 451 9.36 30.51 -8.29
C HIS A 451 10.44 31.46 -7.73
N GLY A 452 11.72 31.05 -7.76
CA GLY A 452 12.84 31.74 -7.12
C GLY A 452 13.06 31.27 -5.68
N GLU A 453 14.31 31.30 -5.20
CA GLU A 453 14.68 30.83 -3.85
C GLU A 453 13.94 31.60 -2.74
N ASP A 454 13.75 32.91 -2.93
CA ASP A 454 13.00 33.78 -2.00
C ASP A 454 11.51 33.94 -2.38
N GLY A 455 11.01 33.08 -3.27
CA GLY A 455 9.61 33.11 -3.68
C GLY A 455 8.68 32.79 -2.52
N GLY A 456 7.58 33.54 -2.37
CA GLY A 456 6.63 33.34 -1.25
C GLY A 456 6.11 31.90 -1.14
N VAL A 457 5.93 31.20 -2.27
CA VAL A 457 5.54 29.78 -2.31
C VAL A 457 6.57 28.87 -1.65
N VAL A 458 7.87 29.13 -1.83
CA VAL A 458 8.95 28.33 -1.25
C VAL A 458 9.02 28.55 0.26
N VAL A 459 8.88 29.80 0.69
CA VAL A 459 8.87 30.18 2.11
C VAL A 459 7.68 29.54 2.81
N GLU A 460 6.47 29.68 2.26
CA GLU A 460 5.25 29.07 2.80
C GLU A 460 5.37 27.55 2.90
N PHE A 461 5.85 26.89 1.82
CA PHE A 461 6.08 25.44 1.82
C PHE A 461 7.07 25.01 2.91
N GLN A 462 8.16 25.76 3.09
CA GLN A 462 9.16 25.47 4.10
C GLN A 462 8.62 25.67 5.53
N GLU A 463 7.96 26.79 5.79
CA GLU A 463 7.37 27.11 7.10
C GLU A 463 6.33 26.07 7.52
N ALA A 464 5.50 25.62 6.57
CA ALA A 464 4.48 24.62 6.84
C ALA A 464 5.05 23.21 7.11
N LEU A 465 6.20 22.85 6.51
CA LEU A 465 6.86 21.56 6.76
C LEU A 465 7.73 21.53 8.02
N MET A 466 8.21 22.67 8.50
CA MET A 466 9.04 22.74 9.71
C MET A 466 8.42 22.03 10.93
N PRO A 467 7.13 22.21 11.29
CA PRO A 467 6.54 21.48 12.40
C PRO A 467 6.43 19.97 12.14
N VAL A 468 6.21 19.53 10.88
CA VAL A 468 6.02 18.10 10.56
C VAL A 468 7.25 17.27 10.94
N PHE A 469 8.45 17.78 10.66
CA PHE A 469 9.70 17.03 10.86
C PHE A 469 10.39 17.27 12.21
N ARG A 470 9.87 18.16 13.07
CA ARG A 470 10.45 18.39 14.40
C ARG A 470 10.10 17.23 15.35
N PRO A 471 11.10 16.62 16.02
CA PRO A 471 10.85 15.68 17.10
C PRO A 471 10.15 16.41 18.26
N GLY A 472 9.03 15.86 18.76
CA GLY A 472 8.38 16.37 19.97
C GLY A 472 7.42 17.56 19.79
N SER A 473 7.30 18.16 18.60
CA SER A 473 6.07 18.90 18.33
C SER A 473 4.98 17.86 18.15
N ALA A 474 4.17 17.66 19.19
CA ALA A 474 2.84 17.12 19.00
C ALA A 474 2.22 18.00 17.91
N ALA A 475 2.15 17.49 16.68
CA ALA A 475 1.43 18.18 15.64
C ALA A 475 0.06 18.46 16.26
N PRO A 476 -0.44 19.70 16.24
CA PRO A 476 -1.81 19.94 16.65
C PRO A 476 -2.62 18.98 15.80
N VAL A 477 -3.15 17.92 16.44
CA VAL A 477 -3.95 16.92 15.75
C VAL A 477 -5.06 17.75 15.14
N ALA A 478 -5.01 17.95 13.83
CA ALA A 478 -6.04 18.70 13.14
C ALA A 478 -7.34 18.03 13.58
N PRO A 479 -8.30 18.79 14.15
CA PRO A 479 -9.52 18.19 14.66
C PRO A 479 -10.09 17.33 13.54
N ALA A 480 -10.34 16.05 13.86
CA ALA A 480 -10.78 15.06 12.87
C ALA A 480 -11.81 15.71 11.96
N PRO A 481 -11.68 15.57 10.61
CA PRO A 481 -12.55 16.26 9.68
C PRO A 481 -13.98 16.04 10.12
N VAL A 482 -14.65 17.11 10.53
CA VAL A 482 -16.03 17.06 10.99
C VAL A 482 -16.83 16.61 9.79
N VAL A 483 -17.11 15.30 9.72
CA VAL A 483 -18.01 14.74 8.74
C VAL A 483 -19.30 15.54 8.90
N PRO A 484 -19.75 16.29 7.87
CA PRO A 484 -20.93 17.13 8.01
C PRO A 484 -22.07 16.23 8.42
N ALA A 485 -22.56 16.45 9.65
CA ALA A 485 -23.65 15.68 10.21
C ALA A 485 -24.82 15.76 9.22
N ASP A 486 -25.26 14.58 8.83
CA ASP A 486 -26.27 14.30 7.84
C ASP A 486 -27.38 15.38 7.84
N ALA A 487 -27.45 16.13 6.74
CA ALA A 487 -28.56 17.04 6.48
C ALA A 487 -29.79 16.22 6.10
N THR A 488 -30.34 15.48 7.07
CA THR A 488 -31.68 14.90 6.97
C THR A 488 -32.70 16.05 7.05
N GLY A 489 -32.76 16.83 5.98
CA GLY A 489 -33.85 17.75 5.71
C GLY A 489 -35.10 16.93 5.47
N THR A 490 -35.89 16.72 6.53
CA THR A 490 -37.26 16.26 6.41
C THR A 490 -38.04 17.26 5.55
N LYS A 491 -38.20 16.93 4.27
CA LYS A 491 -39.13 17.62 3.36
C LYS A 491 -40.54 17.43 3.91
N LYS A 492 -41.00 18.43 4.66
CA LYS A 492 -42.39 18.57 5.06
C LYS A 492 -43.22 18.85 3.79
N LEU A 493 -43.88 17.82 3.28
CA LEU A 493 -44.91 17.96 2.25
C LEU A 493 -46.06 18.78 2.85
N SER A 494 -46.12 20.08 2.52
CA SER A 494 -47.32 20.88 2.75
C SER A 494 -48.36 20.48 1.72
N SER A 495 -49.42 19.82 2.17
CA SER A 495 -50.68 19.70 1.43
C SER A 495 -51.29 21.09 1.27
N GLY A 496 -51.31 21.60 0.04
CA GLY A 496 -52.13 22.75 -0.33
C GLY A 496 -53.57 22.31 -0.56
N ALA A 497 -54.51 23.00 0.08
CA ALA A 497 -55.91 23.09 -0.27
C ALA A 497 -56.16 24.43 -0.96
#